data_AF-A0A962CJ97-F1
#
_entry.id   AF-A0A962CJ97-F1
#
_cell.length_a   1.000
_cell.length_b   1.000
_cell.length_c   1.000
_cell.angle_alpha   90.00
_cell.angle_beta   90.00
_cell.angle_gamma   90.00
#
_symmetry.space_group_name_H-M   'P 1'
#
loop_
_entity.id
_entity.type
_entity.pdbx_description
1 polymer ?
#
loop_
_entity_poly.entity_id
_entity_poly.type
_entity_poly.pdbx_seq_one_letter_code
_entity_poly.pdbx_strand_id
1 'polypeptide(L)'
;MTPFKAPAAAELRGLSHAEAARRLAADGPNSLPGTEPKSFLRIVREVVTEPMFLMLLVAGGLYLALGDMAEAIFLLSAVIIVIGITLV
;
A
#
# COMPACT_ATOMS: atom_id res chain seq x y z
N MET A 1 -18.83 4.77 -28.47
CA MET A 1 -18.15 5.70 -27.54
C MET A 1 -18.88 7.03 -27.63
N THR A 2 -19.80 7.31 -26.70
CA THR A 2 -20.56 8.58 -26.69
C THR A 2 -19.64 9.71 -26.22
N PRO A 3 -19.60 10.87 -26.89
CA PRO A 3 -18.72 11.96 -26.52
C PRO A 3 -19.14 12.55 -25.16
N PHE A 4 -18.16 12.76 -24.27
CA PHE A 4 -18.35 13.54 -23.04
C PHE A 4 -18.70 14.98 -23.42
N LYS A 5 -19.93 15.40 -23.13
CA LYS A 5 -20.39 16.78 -23.34
C LYS A 5 -19.99 17.60 -22.12
N ALA A 6 -19.09 18.56 -22.31
CA ALA A 6 -18.74 19.50 -21.25
C ALA A 6 -19.98 20.38 -20.91
N PRO A 7 -20.23 20.63 -19.61
CA PRO A 7 -21.37 21.45 -19.19
C PRO A 7 -21.21 22.89 -19.68
N ALA A 8 -22.30 23.48 -20.18
CA ALA A 8 -22.33 24.89 -20.57
C ALA A 8 -22.23 25.79 -19.34
N ALA A 9 -21.73 27.02 -19.45
CA ALA A 9 -21.48 27.90 -18.31
C ALA A 9 -22.70 28.16 -17.38
N ALA A 10 -23.93 27.98 -17.87
CA ALA A 10 -25.16 28.05 -17.07
C ALA A 10 -25.39 26.82 -16.14
N GLU A 11 -24.75 25.69 -16.43
CA GLU A 11 -24.74 24.46 -15.63
C GLU A 11 -23.68 24.47 -14.52
N LEU A 12 -22.82 25.51 -14.47
CA LEU A 12 -21.84 25.72 -13.40
C LEU A 12 -22.47 26.30 -12.11
N ARG A 13 -23.75 26.00 -11.87
CA ARG A 13 -24.44 26.39 -10.64
C ARG A 13 -24.33 25.22 -9.67
N GLY A 14 -23.70 25.46 -8.52
CA GLY A 14 -23.56 24.45 -7.46
C GLY A 14 -24.91 23.95 -6.94
N LEU A 15 -24.89 22.82 -6.24
CA LEU A 15 -26.10 22.23 -5.65
C LEU A 15 -26.73 23.19 -4.62
N SER A 16 -28.05 23.18 -4.53
CA SER A 16 -28.75 23.81 -3.41
C SER A 16 -28.52 23.03 -2.12
N HIS A 17 -28.63 23.68 -0.97
CA HIS A 17 -28.47 23.02 0.33
C HIS A 17 -29.41 21.81 0.50
N ALA A 18 -30.65 21.92 0.03
CA ALA A 18 -31.63 20.84 0.10
C ALA A 18 -31.21 19.63 -0.76
N GLU A 19 -30.73 19.86 -1.98
CA GLU A 19 -30.29 18.79 -2.86
C GLU A 19 -28.98 18.15 -2.37
N ALA A 20 -28.05 18.95 -1.83
CA ALA A 20 -26.83 18.44 -1.22
C ALA A 20 -27.13 17.55 0.00
N ALA A 21 -28.05 17.97 0.88
CA ALA A 21 -28.46 17.18 2.04
C ALA A 21 -29.18 15.88 1.64
N ARG A 22 -30.04 15.93 0.62
CA ARG A 22 -30.71 14.75 0.06
C ARG A 22 -29.72 13.72 -0.47
N ARG A 23 -28.72 14.17 -1.22
CA ARG A 23 -27.67 13.29 -1.76
C ARG A 23 -26.79 12.72 -0.66
N LEU A 24 -26.38 13.53 0.31
CA LEU A 24 -25.59 13.05 1.45
C LEU A 24 -26.33 11.96 2.25
N ALA A 25 -27.66 12.11 2.42
CA ALA A 25 -28.48 11.11 3.10
C ALA A 25 -28.68 9.82 2.28
N ALA A 26 -28.71 9.92 0.94
CA ALA A 26 -28.92 8.78 0.05
C ALA A 26 -27.64 8.00 -0.23
N ASP A 27 -26.56 8.71 -0.55
CA ASP A 27 -25.28 8.14 -1.00
C ASP A 27 -24.28 7.97 0.17
N GLY A 28 -24.57 8.61 1.30
CA GLY A 28 -23.64 8.70 2.42
C GLY A 28 -22.48 9.68 2.16
N PRO A 29 -21.63 9.90 3.16
CA PRO A 29 -20.42 10.69 2.96
C PRO A 29 -19.49 9.99 1.97
N ASN A 30 -18.90 10.76 1.06
CA ASN A 30 -17.82 10.29 0.18
C ASN A 30 -16.50 10.14 0.97
N SER A 31 -16.54 9.31 2.01
CA SER A 31 -15.38 8.93 2.82
C SER A 31 -15.08 7.46 2.56
N LEU A 32 -13.82 7.17 2.24
CA LEU A 32 -13.34 5.79 2.20
C LEU A 32 -13.48 5.18 3.60
N PRO A 33 -13.79 3.87 3.71
CA PRO A 33 -13.76 3.17 4.98
C PRO A 33 -12.41 3.44 5.66
N GLY A 34 -12.44 3.82 6.94
CA GLY A 34 -11.23 4.17 7.67
C GLY A 34 -10.22 3.03 7.59
N THR A 35 -9.02 3.31 7.09
CA THR A 35 -7.92 2.36 7.12
C THR A 35 -7.55 2.15 8.58
N GLU A 36 -7.96 1.00 9.15
CA GLU A 36 -7.44 0.59 10.46
C GLU A 36 -5.91 0.59 10.35
N PRO A 37 -5.19 1.28 11.27
CA PRO A 37 -3.74 1.29 11.21
C PRO A 37 -3.24 -0.15 11.31
N LYS A 38 -2.62 -0.63 10.23
CA LYS A 38 -2.00 -1.96 10.23
C LYS A 38 -0.94 -1.96 11.32
N SER A 39 -1.03 -2.91 12.26
CA SER A 39 0.00 -3.10 13.29
C SER A 39 1.36 -3.32 12.61
N PHE A 40 2.40 -2.64 13.09
CA PHE A 40 3.78 -2.80 12.61
C PHE A 40 4.18 -4.27 12.50
N LEU A 41 3.82 -5.10 13.50
CA LEU A 41 4.11 -6.52 13.51
C LEU A 41 3.39 -7.29 12.38
N ARG A 42 2.18 -6.87 12.00
CA ARG A 42 1.43 -7.45 10.87
C ARG A 42 2.13 -7.16 9.56
N ILE A 43 2.62 -5.94 9.36
CA ILE A 43 3.32 -5.54 8.13
C ILE A 43 4.65 -6.30 8.01
N VAL A 44 5.44 -6.34 9.09
CA VAL A 44 6.68 -7.12 9.13
C VAL A 44 6.39 -8.56 8.71
N ARG A 45 5.42 -9.23 9.37
CA ARG A 45 5.07 -10.61 9.06
C ARG A 45 4.70 -10.79 7.58
N GLU A 46 3.86 -9.92 7.03
CA GLU A 46 3.41 -9.95 5.64
C GLU A 46 4.63 -9.93 4.69
N VAL A 47 5.57 -9.00 4.91
CA VAL A 47 6.80 -8.86 4.12
C VAL A 47 7.70 -10.09 4.22
N VAL A 48 8.00 -10.60 5.43
CA VAL A 48 8.90 -11.76 5.56
C VAL A 48 8.31 -13.05 4.99
N THR A 49 6.98 -13.13 4.88
CA THR A 49 6.29 -14.28 4.26
C THR A 49 6.18 -14.22 2.74
N GLU A 50 6.64 -13.15 2.10
CA GLU A 50 6.67 -13.12 0.64
C GLU A 50 7.67 -14.15 0.07
N PRO A 51 7.33 -14.84 -1.03
CA PRO A 51 8.18 -15.88 -1.61
C PRO A 51 9.61 -15.42 -1.91
N MET A 52 9.77 -14.18 -2.37
CA MET A 52 11.08 -13.61 -2.70
C MET A 52 11.95 -13.47 -1.44
N PHE A 53 11.42 -12.92 -0.35
CA PHE A 53 12.16 -12.76 0.91
C PHE A 53 12.54 -14.10 1.52
N LEU A 54 11.63 -15.09 1.48
CA LEU A 54 11.93 -16.43 1.95
C LEU A 54 13.10 -17.06 1.18
N MET A 55 13.11 -16.91 -0.15
CA MET A 55 14.23 -17.40 -0.98
C MET A 55 15.54 -16.70 -0.63
N LEU A 56 15.53 -15.38 -0.41
CA LEU A 56 16.73 -14.63 -0.02
C LEU A 56 17.23 -15.05 1.36
N LEU A 57 16.34 -15.26 2.34
CA LEU A 57 16.71 -15.73 3.67
C LEU A 57 17.31 -17.14 3.62
N VAL A 58 16.73 -18.03 2.81
CA VAL A 58 17.30 -19.37 2.56
C VAL A 58 18.68 -19.26 1.92
N ALA A 59 18.84 -18.45 0.88
CA ALA A 59 20.13 -18.24 0.23
C ALA A 59 21.18 -17.67 1.20
N GLY A 60 20.81 -16.70 2.03
CA GLY A 60 21.68 -16.15 3.08
C GLY A 60 22.09 -17.20 4.10
N GLY A 61 21.13 -18.04 4.54
CA GLY A 61 21.40 -19.19 5.41
C GLY A 61 22.34 -20.22 4.78
N LEU A 62 22.21 -20.46 3.47
CA LEU A 62 23.13 -21.32 2.73
C LEU A 62 24.54 -20.73 2.69
N TYR A 63 24.70 -19.43 2.40
CA TYR A 63 26.02 -18.78 2.43
C TYR A 63 26.68 -18.89 3.81
N LEU A 64 25.90 -18.69 4.89
CA LEU A 64 26.40 -18.90 6.26
C LEU A 64 26.83 -20.35 6.50
N ALA A 65 26.05 -21.33 6.02
CA ALA A 65 26.37 -22.75 6.15
C ALA A 65 27.62 -23.14 5.35
N LEU A 66 27.86 -22.50 4.21
CA LEU A 66 29.08 -22.66 3.40
C LEU A 66 30.29 -21.93 4.01
N GLY A 67 30.10 -21.11 5.05
CA GLY A 67 31.15 -20.32 5.68
C GLY A 67 31.47 -19.01 4.96
N ASP A 68 30.66 -18.63 3.97
CA ASP A 68 30.87 -17.43 3.18
C ASP A 68 30.20 -16.22 3.83
N MET A 69 30.91 -15.63 4.78
CA MET A 69 30.39 -14.55 5.64
C MET A 69 30.18 -13.24 4.88
N ALA A 70 31.02 -12.93 3.88
CA ALA A 70 30.93 -11.66 3.16
C ALA A 70 29.65 -11.62 2.31
N GLU A 71 29.40 -12.67 1.54
CA GLU A 71 28.23 -12.84 0.68
C GLU A 71 26.95 -12.92 1.51
N ALA A 72 26.99 -13.66 2.63
CA ALA A 72 25.86 -13.74 3.56
C ALA A 72 25.50 -12.36 4.14
N ILE A 73 26.49 -11.61 4.65
CA ILE A 73 26.25 -10.29 5.24
C ILE A 73 25.77 -9.30 4.18
N PHE A 74 26.36 -9.33 2.98
CA PHE A 74 25.92 -8.48 1.88
C PHE A 74 24.46 -8.74 1.52
N LEU A 75 24.07 -10.00 1.34
CA LEU A 75 22.70 -10.38 1.03
C LEU A 75 21.72 -10.00 2.14
N LEU A 76 22.03 -10.37 3.39
CA LEU A 76 21.15 -10.12 4.54
C LEU A 76 21.01 -8.64 4.86
N SER A 77 22.07 -7.84 4.69
CA SER A 77 21.99 -6.38 4.87
C SER A 77 21.09 -5.73 3.82
N ALA A 78 21.16 -6.15 2.57
CA ALA A 78 20.25 -5.69 1.52
C ALA A 78 18.79 -6.01 1.88
N VAL A 79 18.51 -7.24 2.34
CA VAL A 79 17.17 -7.64 2.81
C VAL A 79 16.66 -6.73 3.94
N ILE A 80 17.49 -6.45 4.94
CA ILE A 80 17.12 -5.57 6.06
C ILE A 80 16.81 -4.14 5.57
N ILE A 81 17.61 -3.61 4.64
CA ILE A 81 17.37 -2.27 4.06
C ILE A 81 16.02 -2.23 3.32
N VAL A 82 15.71 -3.25 2.51
CA VAL A 82 14.45 -3.31 1.77
C VAL A 82 13.25 -3.42 2.72
N ILE A 83 13.37 -4.21 3.79
CA ILE A 83 12.34 -4.27 4.83
C ILE A 83 12.18 -2.88 5.49
N GLY A 84 13.29 -2.22 5.83
CA GLY A 84 13.29 -0.89 6.42
C GLY A 84 12.52 0.13 5.60
N ILE A 85 12.82 0.26 4.29
CA ILE A 85 12.10 1.20 3.42
C ILE A 85 10.63 0.83 3.21
N THR A 86 10.27 -0.44 3.34
CA THR A 86 8.88 -0.92 3.19
C THR A 86 8.02 -0.54 4.39
N LEU A 87 8.64 -0.37 5.56
CA LEU A 87 7.98 -0.09 6.83
C LEU A 87 7.84 1.41 7.15
N VAL A 88 8.47 2.29 6.36
CA VAL A 88 8.34 3.77 6.47
C VAL A 88 7.20 4.24 5.56
#